data_AF-A0A1G9DZX6-F1
#
_entry.id   AF-A0A1G9DZX6-F1
#
_cell.length_a   1.000
_cell.length_b   1.000
_cell.length_c   1.000
_cell.angle_alpha   90.00
_cell.angle_beta   90.00
_cell.angle_gamma   90.00
#
_symmetry.space_group_name_H-M   'P 1'
#
loop_
_entity.id
_entity.type
_entity.pdbx_description
1 polymer ?
#
loop_
_entity_poly.entity_id
_entity_poly.type
_entity_poly.pdbx_seq_one_letter_code
_entity_poly.pdbx_strand_id
1 'polypeptide(L)'
;MRMDHVSYACEHDGLAATTERIASALGVEAVKGGVHPRFGTRNMIIPLAGHKYLEVVEVLNHPASDKAPFGQAVRARSEAGGGWMGWCVEVDDLVPFEERLGRAAVNGNRKFPDGRELVWKQIGILGLIADPQVPYMLKWEGDPELHPSNAYASDVKMSALTIAGSAARVTEWLGEPVEKPLEDVAVNWIAPHGTPGILSVTFETASGAVTI
;
A
#
# COMPACT_ATOMS: atom_id res chain seq x y z
N MET A 1 -13.35 -3.29 8.31
CA MET A 1 -12.05 -3.00 7.65
C MET A 1 -12.00 -3.74 6.34
N ARG A 2 -11.28 -3.21 5.35
CA ARG A 2 -11.16 -3.79 4.00
C ARG A 2 -9.76 -3.56 3.43
N MET A 3 -9.32 -4.43 2.53
CA MET A 3 -8.11 -4.23 1.74
C MET A 3 -8.22 -2.94 0.92
N ASP A 4 -7.22 -2.07 1.03
CA ASP A 4 -7.20 -0.75 0.38
C ASP A 4 -6.18 -0.73 -0.76
N HIS A 5 -4.93 -1.04 -0.46
CA HIS A 5 -3.87 -1.07 -1.47
C HIS A 5 -2.68 -1.94 -1.09
N VAL A 6 -1.89 -2.25 -2.12
CA VAL A 6 -0.51 -2.73 -2.00
C VAL A 6 0.45 -1.62 -2.42
N SER A 7 1.60 -1.54 -1.75
CA SER A 7 2.65 -0.56 -2.07
C SER A 7 3.91 -1.26 -2.60
N TYR A 8 4.40 -0.79 -3.73
CA TYR A 8 5.62 -1.22 -4.40
C TYR A 8 6.65 -0.09 -4.37
N ALA A 9 7.78 -0.30 -3.73
CA ALA A 9 8.86 0.68 -3.72
C ALA A 9 9.62 0.64 -5.04
N CYS A 10 9.92 1.80 -5.60
CA CYS A 10 10.62 1.91 -6.88
C CYS A 10 11.96 1.19 -6.87
N GLU A 11 12.29 0.62 -8.03
CA GLU A 11 13.59 0.02 -8.30
C GLU A 11 14.61 1.12 -8.67
N HIS A 12 15.84 0.69 -8.99
CA HIS A 12 16.98 1.56 -9.26
C HIS A 12 16.79 2.59 -10.39
N ASP A 13 15.84 2.38 -11.30
CA ASP A 13 15.53 3.28 -12.41
C ASP A 13 14.39 4.27 -12.11
N GLY A 14 13.91 4.27 -10.87
CA GLY A 14 13.04 5.29 -10.31
C GLY A 14 11.58 5.15 -10.70
N LEU A 15 10.79 6.12 -10.24
CA LEU A 15 9.33 6.05 -10.25
C LEU A 15 8.72 5.84 -11.63
N ALA A 16 9.17 6.58 -12.64
CA ALA A 16 8.56 6.51 -13.97
C ALA A 16 8.75 5.13 -14.61
N ALA A 17 9.99 4.63 -14.65
CA ALA A 17 10.32 3.36 -15.29
C ALA A 17 9.73 2.16 -14.55
N THR A 18 9.79 2.15 -13.21
CA THR A 18 9.14 1.10 -12.40
C THR A 18 7.62 1.07 -12.64
N THR A 19 6.98 2.25 -12.64
CA THR A 19 5.53 2.34 -12.89
C THR A 19 5.16 1.86 -14.28
N GLU A 20 5.92 2.26 -15.30
CA GLU A 20 5.67 1.87 -16.69
C GLU A 20 5.74 0.36 -16.88
N ARG A 21 6.72 -0.32 -16.26
CA ARG A 21 6.80 -1.79 -16.29
C ARG A 21 5.57 -2.46 -15.70
N ILE A 22 5.17 -2.03 -14.50
CA ILE A 22 4.01 -2.60 -13.79
C ILE A 22 2.72 -2.33 -14.58
N ALA A 23 2.49 -1.09 -15.00
CA ALA A 23 1.32 -0.68 -15.77
C ALA A 23 1.23 -1.44 -17.10
N SER A 24 2.35 -1.60 -17.82
CA SER A 24 2.42 -2.37 -19.05
C SER A 24 2.13 -3.85 -18.84
N ALA A 25 2.65 -4.46 -17.76
CA ALA A 25 2.37 -5.85 -17.41
C ALA A 25 0.88 -6.08 -17.12
N LEU A 26 0.21 -5.09 -16.52
CA LEU A 26 -1.21 -5.12 -16.20
C LEU A 26 -2.12 -4.68 -17.36
N GLY A 27 -1.56 -4.13 -18.43
CA GLY A 27 -2.31 -3.61 -19.58
C GLY A 27 -3.16 -2.38 -19.27
N VAL A 28 -2.73 -1.53 -18.34
CA VAL A 28 -3.44 -0.32 -17.90
C VAL A 28 -2.53 0.91 -17.88
N GLU A 29 -3.12 2.08 -17.68
CA GLU A 29 -2.38 3.32 -17.47
C GLU A 29 -2.21 3.62 -15.97
N ALA A 30 -1.08 4.18 -15.60
CA ALA A 30 -0.91 4.75 -14.26
C ALA A 30 -1.27 6.23 -14.26
N VAL A 31 -1.88 6.71 -13.17
CA VAL A 31 -2.12 8.13 -12.95
C VAL A 31 -1.10 8.71 -12.00
N LYS A 32 -0.77 9.99 -12.21
CA LYS A 32 0.07 10.71 -11.27
C LYS A 32 -0.64 10.83 -9.93
N GLY A 33 0.00 10.30 -8.90
CA GLY A 33 -0.49 10.45 -7.55
C GLY A 33 -0.11 11.83 -6.99
N GLY A 34 1.14 11.99 -6.57
CA GLY A 34 1.65 13.27 -6.08
C GLY A 34 2.74 13.12 -5.03
N VAL A 35 3.03 14.22 -4.34
CA VAL A 35 4.00 14.27 -3.24
C VAL A 35 3.28 14.10 -1.92
N HIS A 36 3.86 13.32 -1.00
CA HIS A 36 3.47 13.21 0.40
C HIS A 36 4.38 14.12 1.25
N PRO A 37 3.99 15.37 1.55
CA PRO A 37 4.90 16.32 2.18
C PRO A 37 5.36 15.87 3.56
N ARG A 38 4.48 15.19 4.30
CA ARG A 38 4.74 14.68 5.65
C ARG A 38 5.65 13.46 5.67
N PHE A 39 5.70 12.71 4.57
CA PHE A 39 6.44 11.45 4.50
C PHE A 39 7.72 11.54 3.68
N GLY A 40 7.88 12.61 2.89
CA GLY A 40 9.05 12.77 2.03
C GLY A 40 9.08 11.73 0.91
N THR A 41 7.92 11.37 0.36
CA THR A 41 7.80 10.41 -0.74
C THR A 41 6.92 10.99 -1.84
N ARG A 42 6.94 10.38 -3.03
CA ARG A 42 6.02 10.64 -4.13
C ARG A 42 5.54 9.33 -4.74
N ASN A 43 4.36 9.32 -5.35
CA ASN A 43 3.80 8.10 -5.92
C ASN A 43 3.17 8.27 -7.31
N MET A 44 3.02 7.12 -7.96
CA MET A 44 2.09 6.85 -9.06
C MET A 44 1.04 5.87 -8.54
N ILE A 45 -0.18 5.99 -9.06
CA ILE A 45 -1.32 5.16 -8.67
C ILE A 45 -1.76 4.36 -9.88
N ILE A 46 -2.05 3.07 -9.67
CA ILE A 46 -2.78 2.23 -10.62
C ILE A 46 -4.11 1.86 -9.96
N PRO A 47 -5.22 2.52 -10.34
CA PRO A 47 -6.57 2.15 -9.93
C PRO A 47 -6.92 0.71 -10.29
N LEU A 48 -7.59 0.02 -9.37
CA LEU A 48 -8.06 -1.36 -9.55
C LEU A 48 -9.57 -1.43 -9.28
N ALA A 49 -10.19 -2.50 -9.78
CA ALA A 49 -11.57 -2.82 -9.48
C ALA A 49 -11.78 -3.07 -7.97
N GLY A 50 -12.98 -2.74 -7.48
CA GLY A 50 -13.39 -3.09 -6.12
C GLY A 50 -12.76 -2.21 -5.03
N HIS A 51 -12.70 -0.89 -5.25
CA HIS A 51 -12.20 0.09 -4.27
C HIS A 51 -10.77 -0.21 -3.81
N LYS A 52 -9.89 -0.53 -4.76
CA LYS A 52 -8.49 -0.88 -4.49
C LYS A 52 -7.55 -0.16 -5.45
N TYR A 53 -6.28 -0.07 -5.08
CA TYR A 53 -5.25 0.42 -5.98
C TYR A 53 -3.89 -0.20 -5.69
N LEU A 54 -2.97 -0.09 -6.65
CA LEU A 54 -1.54 -0.34 -6.47
C LEU A 54 -0.82 1.00 -6.39
N GLU A 55 -0.05 1.21 -5.33
CA GLU A 55 0.80 2.38 -5.15
C GLU A 55 2.24 2.07 -5.54
N VAL A 56 2.77 2.72 -6.57
CA VAL A 56 4.21 2.72 -6.84
C VAL A 56 4.81 3.95 -6.18
N VAL A 57 5.74 3.78 -5.25
CA VAL A 57 6.20 4.86 -4.36
C VAL A 57 7.72 5.00 -4.37
N GLU A 58 8.18 6.25 -4.43
CA GLU A 58 9.58 6.62 -4.41
C GLU A 58 9.85 7.58 -3.25
N VAL A 59 10.98 7.38 -2.58
CA VAL A 59 11.46 8.30 -1.55
C VAL A 59 12.10 9.54 -2.20
N LEU A 60 11.77 10.72 -1.67
CA LEU A 60 12.42 11.96 -2.06
C LEU A 60 13.73 12.15 -1.30
N ASN A 61 14.70 12.82 -1.91
CA ASN A 61 15.86 13.33 -1.18
C ASN A 61 15.46 14.59 -0.39
N HIS A 62 14.76 14.40 0.74
CA HIS A 62 14.20 15.47 1.54
C HIS A 62 14.26 15.10 3.04
N PRO A 63 14.58 16.02 3.98
CA PRO A 63 14.73 15.69 5.40
C PRO A 63 13.52 15.03 6.07
N ALA A 64 12.32 15.20 5.51
CA ALA A 64 11.12 14.49 5.96
C ALA A 64 11.23 12.97 5.78
N SER A 65 11.89 12.48 4.71
CA SER A 65 12.08 11.04 4.47
C SER A 65 12.91 10.37 5.55
N ASP A 66 13.80 11.13 6.19
CA ASP A 66 14.75 10.58 7.17
C ASP A 66 14.09 10.42 8.54
N LYS A 67 12.99 11.14 8.78
CA LYS A 67 12.28 11.17 10.05
C LYS A 67 10.95 10.42 10.02
N ALA A 68 10.26 10.43 8.88
CA ALA A 68 8.96 9.80 8.75
C ALA A 68 9.11 8.29 8.55
N PRO A 69 8.47 7.44 9.38
CA PRO A 69 8.57 5.99 9.24
C PRO A 69 8.21 5.49 7.82
N PHE A 70 7.22 6.09 7.16
CA PHE A 70 6.86 5.69 5.80
C PHE A 70 7.97 6.00 4.80
N GLY A 71 8.61 7.17 4.91
CA GLY A 71 9.77 7.52 4.09
C GLY A 71 10.96 6.58 4.33
N GLN A 72 11.19 6.18 5.59
CA GLN A 72 12.23 5.21 5.95
C GLN A 72 11.94 3.82 5.36
N ALA A 73 10.69 3.35 5.42
CA ALA A 73 10.28 2.06 4.84
C ALA A 73 10.49 2.04 3.32
N VAL A 74 10.04 3.10 2.62
CA VAL A 74 10.23 3.23 1.16
C VAL A 74 11.71 3.26 0.80
N ARG A 75 12.51 4.07 1.51
CA ARG A 75 13.96 4.16 1.31
C ARG A 75 14.63 2.79 1.47
N ALA A 76 14.39 2.11 2.60
CA ALA A 76 15.00 0.82 2.89
C ALA A 76 14.64 -0.22 1.82
N ARG A 77 13.38 -0.25 1.35
CA ARG A 77 12.96 -1.18 0.30
C ARG A 77 13.58 -0.84 -1.06
N SER A 78 13.66 0.42 -1.45
CA SER A 78 14.35 0.84 -2.68
C SER A 78 15.85 0.55 -2.63
N GLU A 79 16.52 0.77 -1.50
CA GLU A 79 17.94 0.43 -1.29
C GLU A 79 18.20 -1.09 -1.33
N ALA A 80 17.19 -1.90 -0.99
CA ALA A 80 17.20 -3.35 -1.15
C ALA A 80 16.85 -3.82 -2.58
N GLY A 81 16.75 -2.91 -3.55
CA GLY A 81 16.51 -3.21 -4.96
C GLY A 81 15.09 -2.91 -5.46
N GLY A 82 14.21 -2.36 -4.60
CA GLY A 82 12.80 -2.13 -4.92
C GLY A 82 11.93 -3.38 -4.69
N GLY A 83 10.66 -3.32 -5.07
CA GLY A 83 9.72 -4.44 -4.90
C GLY A 83 8.57 -4.16 -3.95
N TRP A 84 7.78 -5.20 -3.69
CA TRP A 84 6.70 -5.15 -2.70
C TRP A 84 7.20 -4.73 -1.33
N MET A 85 6.60 -3.67 -0.79
CA MET A 85 6.97 -3.07 0.49
C MET A 85 5.96 -3.41 1.58
N GLY A 86 4.66 -3.37 1.27
CA GLY A 86 3.61 -3.56 2.25
C GLY A 86 2.22 -3.49 1.64
N TRP A 87 1.23 -3.69 2.49
CA TRP A 87 -0.19 -3.63 2.16
C TRP A 87 -0.94 -2.88 3.24
N CYS A 88 -2.10 -2.36 2.88
CA CYS A 88 -2.89 -1.49 3.72
C CYS A 88 -4.34 -1.95 3.82
N VAL A 89 -4.91 -1.79 5.01
CA VAL A 89 -6.35 -1.93 5.23
C VAL A 89 -6.98 -0.59 5.61
N GLU A 90 -8.10 -0.27 4.97
CA GLU A 90 -8.96 0.85 5.32
C GLU A 90 -9.83 0.44 6.52
N VAL A 91 -9.95 1.34 7.50
CA VAL A 91 -10.76 1.18 8.70
C VAL A 91 -11.65 2.40 8.94
N ASP A 92 -12.83 2.17 9.52
CA ASP A 92 -13.75 3.25 9.90
C ASP A 92 -13.30 3.98 11.17
N ASP A 93 -12.54 3.29 12.02
CA ASP A 93 -12.02 3.81 13.28
C ASP A 93 -10.60 3.29 13.57
N LEU A 94 -9.71 4.22 13.90
CA LEU A 94 -8.31 3.94 14.23
C LEU A 94 -8.08 3.79 15.74
N VAL A 95 -9.03 4.20 16.59
CA VAL A 95 -8.86 4.21 18.06
C VAL A 95 -8.43 2.84 18.61
N PRO A 96 -9.03 1.70 18.23
CA PRO A 96 -8.60 0.39 18.73
C PRO A 96 -7.15 0.04 18.37
N PHE A 97 -6.65 0.54 17.23
CA PHE A 97 -5.27 0.34 16.81
C PHE A 97 -4.32 1.31 17.54
N GLU A 98 -4.75 2.54 17.79
CA GLU A 98 -3.99 3.52 18.56
C GLU A 98 -3.76 3.05 20.01
N GLU A 99 -4.82 2.55 20.65
CA GLU A 99 -4.77 2.00 22.02
C GLU A 99 -3.82 0.80 22.10
N ARG A 100 -3.98 -0.17 21.20
CA ARG A 100 -3.16 -1.39 21.17
C ARG A 100 -1.69 -1.11 20.84
N LEU A 101 -1.41 -0.17 19.95
CA LEU A 101 -0.05 0.19 19.54
C LEU A 101 0.61 1.24 20.44
N GLY A 102 -0.14 1.79 21.40
CA GLY A 102 0.31 2.78 22.37
C GLY A 102 0.73 4.11 21.74
N ARG A 103 0.17 4.48 20.59
CA ARG A 103 0.55 5.68 19.84
C ARG A 103 -0.60 6.19 18.98
N ALA A 104 -0.65 7.50 18.76
CA ALA A 104 -1.63 8.11 17.86
C ALA A 104 -1.31 7.82 16.38
N ALA A 105 -2.36 7.78 15.57
CA ALA A 105 -2.24 7.81 14.12
C ALA A 105 -1.69 9.16 13.66
N VAL A 106 -1.03 9.15 12.50
CA VAL A 106 -0.45 10.34 11.90
C VAL A 106 -1.26 10.79 10.70
N ASN A 107 -1.41 12.10 10.54
CA ASN A 107 -2.06 12.67 9.37
C ASN A 107 -1.20 12.46 8.12
N GLY A 108 -1.82 12.03 7.03
CA GLY A 108 -1.28 12.05 5.68
C GLY A 108 -2.06 13.04 4.80
N ASN A 109 -1.39 13.61 3.82
CA ASN A 109 -2.05 14.44 2.81
C ASN A 109 -1.29 14.43 1.49
N ARG A 110 -2.04 14.76 0.43
CA ARG A 110 -1.54 14.96 -0.92
C ARG A 110 -2.41 16.00 -1.64
N LYS A 111 -1.77 16.94 -2.32
CA LYS A 111 -2.46 17.97 -3.12
C LYS A 111 -2.49 17.62 -4.59
N PHE A 112 -3.65 17.75 -5.20
CA PHE A 112 -3.83 17.64 -6.64
C PHE A 112 -3.40 18.95 -7.33
N PRO A 113 -3.03 18.92 -8.62
CA PRO A 113 -2.67 20.12 -9.37
C PRO A 113 -3.78 21.18 -9.44
N ASP A 114 -5.04 20.77 -9.33
CA ASP A 114 -6.22 21.65 -9.35
C ASP A 114 -6.57 22.26 -7.98
N GLY A 115 -5.73 22.00 -6.96
CA GLY A 115 -5.89 22.56 -5.61
C GLY A 115 -6.75 21.71 -4.67
N ARG A 116 -7.37 20.62 -5.14
CA ARG A 116 -8.02 19.65 -4.25
C ARG A 116 -6.98 18.99 -3.33
N GLU A 117 -7.42 18.51 -2.18
CA GLU A 117 -6.55 17.86 -1.19
C GLU A 117 -7.15 16.51 -0.77
N LEU A 118 -6.37 15.45 -0.95
CA LEU A 118 -6.64 14.13 -0.39
C LEU A 118 -6.02 14.07 1.00
N VAL A 119 -6.79 13.65 2.00
CA VAL A 119 -6.36 13.57 3.41
C VAL A 119 -6.74 12.22 4.02
N TRP A 120 -5.92 11.75 4.94
CA TRP A 120 -6.16 10.50 5.67
C TRP A 120 -5.40 10.51 7.00
N LYS A 121 -5.68 9.51 7.83
CA LYS A 121 -4.85 9.14 8.98
C LYS A 121 -4.31 7.74 8.79
N GLN A 122 -3.11 7.47 9.27
CA GLN A 122 -2.52 6.13 9.22
C GLN A 122 -1.77 5.75 10.49
N ILE A 123 -1.71 4.46 10.77
CA ILE A 123 -0.95 3.87 11.88
C ILE A 123 -0.41 2.49 11.48
N GLY A 124 0.65 2.03 12.14
CA GLY A 124 1.19 0.68 11.93
C GLY A 124 2.45 0.60 11.07
N ILE A 125 2.94 1.71 10.49
CA ILE A 125 4.17 1.70 9.67
C ILE A 125 5.41 1.19 10.43
N LEU A 126 5.54 1.51 11.72
CA LEU A 126 6.64 0.96 12.52
C LEU A 126 6.49 -0.55 12.76
N GLY A 127 5.26 -1.06 12.75
CA GLY A 127 4.99 -2.51 12.74
C GLY A 127 5.39 -3.13 11.41
N LEU A 128 5.00 -2.52 10.28
CA LEU A 128 5.42 -2.94 8.94
C LEU A 128 6.95 -3.03 8.82
N ILE A 129 7.69 -2.03 9.30
CA ILE A 129 9.16 -2.05 9.27
C ILE A 129 9.73 -3.22 10.08
N ALA A 130 9.15 -3.51 11.24
CA ALA A 130 9.62 -4.57 12.13
C ALA A 130 9.20 -5.97 11.65
N ASP A 131 8.05 -6.07 10.98
CA ASP A 131 7.40 -7.32 10.60
C ASP A 131 6.62 -7.14 9.27
N PRO A 132 7.26 -7.18 8.10
CA PRO A 132 6.64 -6.79 6.82
C PRO A 132 5.44 -7.63 6.35
N GLN A 133 5.09 -8.71 7.06
CA GLN A 133 3.85 -9.45 6.80
C GLN A 133 2.61 -8.67 7.28
N VAL A 134 2.74 -7.77 8.26
CA VAL A 134 1.59 -7.08 8.84
C VAL A 134 1.21 -5.83 8.02
N PRO A 135 -0.08 -5.58 7.82
CA PRO A 135 -0.52 -4.37 7.14
C PRO A 135 -0.39 -3.15 8.05
N TYR A 136 -0.32 -1.97 7.45
CA TYR A 136 -0.68 -0.75 8.16
C TYR A 136 -2.15 -0.41 7.92
N MET A 137 -2.72 0.39 8.81
CA MET A 137 -4.12 0.77 8.76
C MET A 137 -4.22 2.24 8.39
N LEU A 138 -5.21 2.58 7.59
CA LEU A 138 -5.59 3.96 7.33
C LEU A 138 -7.07 4.20 7.49
N LYS A 139 -7.42 5.46 7.67
CA LYS A 139 -8.77 5.98 7.54
C LYS A 139 -8.72 7.16 6.58
N TRP A 140 -9.43 7.04 5.46
CA TRP A 140 -9.65 8.16 4.56
C TRP A 140 -10.51 9.23 5.25
N GLU A 141 -10.18 10.50 5.01
CA GLU A 141 -10.94 11.65 5.49
C GLU A 141 -11.24 12.56 4.30
N GLY A 142 -12.26 13.42 4.42
CA GLY A 142 -12.62 14.36 3.35
C GLY A 142 -13.51 13.76 2.27
N ASP A 143 -13.31 14.18 1.03
CA ASP A 143 -14.16 13.83 -0.12
C ASP A 143 -13.86 12.40 -0.63
N PRO A 144 -14.81 11.45 -0.53
CA PRO A 144 -14.61 10.07 -0.97
C PRO A 144 -14.35 9.94 -2.48
N GLU A 145 -14.77 10.91 -3.30
CA GLU A 145 -14.49 10.91 -4.74
C GLU A 145 -13.00 11.07 -5.05
N LEU A 146 -12.20 11.53 -4.08
CA LEU A 146 -10.75 11.68 -4.22
C LEU A 146 -9.98 10.40 -3.94
N HIS A 147 -10.67 9.31 -3.55
CA HIS A 147 -10.04 8.02 -3.31
C HIS A 147 -9.21 7.59 -4.54
N PRO A 148 -7.98 7.06 -4.37
CA PRO A 148 -7.10 6.76 -5.51
C PRO A 148 -7.70 5.78 -6.53
N SER A 149 -8.56 4.85 -6.11
CA SER A 149 -9.25 3.92 -7.03
C SER A 149 -10.27 4.60 -7.95
N ASN A 150 -10.70 5.83 -7.64
CA ASN A 150 -11.71 6.56 -8.41
C ASN A 150 -11.10 7.44 -9.51
N ALA A 151 -9.77 7.42 -9.67
CA ALA A 151 -9.10 8.22 -10.70
C ALA A 151 -9.52 7.83 -12.13
N TYR A 152 -9.82 6.55 -12.36
CA TYR A 152 -10.52 6.06 -13.54
C TYR A 152 -11.18 4.70 -13.24
N ALA A 153 -12.17 4.29 -14.06
CA ALA A 153 -12.78 2.97 -13.96
C ALA A 153 -11.82 1.89 -14.49
N SER A 154 -11.44 0.94 -13.62
CA SER A 154 -10.51 -0.14 -13.93
C SER A 154 -11.22 -1.49 -13.81
N ASP A 155 -11.03 -2.36 -14.81
CA ASP A 155 -11.49 -3.74 -14.78
C ASP A 155 -10.43 -4.71 -14.22
N VAL A 156 -9.22 -4.22 -13.91
CA VAL A 156 -8.15 -5.04 -13.32
C VAL A 156 -8.47 -5.32 -11.85
N LYS A 157 -8.58 -6.59 -11.49
CA LYS A 157 -8.90 -7.02 -10.13
C LYS A 157 -7.66 -7.59 -9.45
N MET A 158 -7.32 -7.12 -8.26
CA MET A 158 -6.38 -7.83 -7.38
C MET A 158 -7.07 -9.08 -6.82
N SER A 159 -6.63 -10.27 -7.24
CA SER A 159 -7.28 -11.54 -6.90
C SER A 159 -6.55 -12.32 -5.82
N ALA A 160 -5.23 -12.17 -5.70
CA ALA A 160 -4.47 -12.88 -4.67
C ALA A 160 -3.23 -12.13 -4.16
N LEU A 161 -2.88 -12.41 -2.90
CA LEU A 161 -1.62 -12.05 -2.27
C LEU A 161 -0.88 -13.34 -1.89
N THR A 162 0.42 -13.41 -2.17
CA THR A 162 1.30 -14.41 -1.55
C THR A 162 2.15 -13.73 -0.49
N ILE A 163 2.00 -14.14 0.76
CA ILE A 163 2.67 -13.53 1.90
C ILE A 163 3.56 -14.56 2.58
N ALA A 164 4.85 -14.26 2.69
CA ALA A 164 5.74 -14.95 3.60
C ALA A 164 5.36 -14.55 5.04
N GLY A 165 4.90 -15.50 5.85
CA GLY A 165 4.43 -15.21 7.20
C GLY A 165 3.34 -16.17 7.69
N SER A 166 2.52 -15.67 8.61
CA SER A 166 1.48 -16.42 9.30
C SER A 166 0.18 -15.64 9.40
N ALA A 167 -0.91 -16.27 8.95
CA ALA A 167 -2.26 -15.75 9.12
C ALA A 167 -2.60 -15.44 10.60
N ALA A 168 -2.09 -16.25 11.53
CA ALA A 168 -2.31 -16.04 12.96
C ALA A 168 -1.66 -14.75 13.45
N ARG A 169 -0.45 -14.44 12.96
CA ARG A 169 0.26 -13.21 13.32
C ARG A 169 -0.47 -11.98 12.81
N VAL A 170 -0.96 -12.03 11.57
CA VAL A 170 -1.72 -10.93 10.98
C VAL A 170 -3.10 -10.77 11.63
N THR A 171 -3.75 -11.88 11.98
CA THR A 171 -5.02 -11.87 12.74
C THR A 171 -4.84 -11.20 14.11
N GLU A 172 -3.78 -11.55 14.84
CA GLU A 172 -3.41 -10.90 16.11
C GLU A 172 -3.16 -9.39 15.91
N TRP A 173 -2.44 -9.04 14.85
CA TRP A 173 -2.13 -7.64 14.51
C TRP A 173 -3.38 -6.82 14.16
N LEU A 174 -4.32 -7.41 13.44
CA LEU A 174 -5.56 -6.74 13.04
C LEU A 174 -6.59 -6.71 14.17
N GLY A 175 -6.55 -7.71 15.07
CA GLY A 175 -7.52 -7.85 16.16
C GLY A 175 -8.83 -8.51 15.72
N GLU A 176 -8.87 -9.00 14.48
CA GLU A 176 -9.94 -9.82 13.93
C GLU A 176 -9.40 -10.75 12.83
N PRO A 177 -10.16 -11.78 12.41
CA PRO A 177 -9.73 -12.73 11.39
C PRO A 177 -9.29 -12.03 10.10
N VAL A 178 -8.09 -12.35 9.61
CA VAL A 178 -7.47 -11.73 8.43
C VAL A 178 -8.30 -11.91 7.15
N GLU A 179 -9.17 -12.92 7.11
CA GLU A 179 -10.07 -13.21 6.00
C GLU A 179 -11.14 -12.12 5.84
N LYS A 180 -11.48 -11.37 6.89
CA LYS A 180 -12.49 -10.30 6.80
C LYS A 180 -12.06 -9.13 5.91
N PRO A 181 -10.90 -8.47 6.14
CA PRO A 181 -10.46 -7.40 5.23
C PRO A 181 -10.12 -7.90 3.82
N LEU A 182 -9.88 -9.19 3.64
CA LEU A 182 -9.46 -9.79 2.38
C LEU A 182 -10.54 -10.67 1.75
N GLU A 183 -11.81 -10.39 2.03
CA GLU A 183 -12.94 -11.24 1.60
C GLU A 183 -12.96 -11.50 0.08
N ASP A 184 -12.46 -10.56 -0.73
CA ASP A 184 -12.41 -10.65 -2.18
C ASP A 184 -11.00 -10.87 -2.77
N VAL A 185 -10.01 -11.12 -1.91
CA VAL A 185 -8.58 -11.33 -2.23
C VAL A 185 -8.08 -12.61 -1.56
N ALA A 186 -7.75 -13.64 -2.34
CA ALA A 186 -7.18 -14.86 -1.80
C ALA A 186 -5.79 -14.60 -1.17
N VAL A 187 -5.45 -15.31 -0.10
CA VAL A 187 -4.13 -15.17 0.55
C VAL A 187 -3.44 -16.52 0.67
N ASN A 188 -2.28 -16.62 0.04
CA ASN A 188 -1.39 -17.77 0.14
C ASN A 188 -0.30 -17.47 1.17
N TRP A 189 -0.45 -18.02 2.37
CA TRP A 189 0.56 -17.93 3.43
C TRP A 189 1.65 -18.98 3.22
N ILE A 190 2.87 -18.55 3.00
CA ILE A 190 4.01 -19.45 2.79
C ILE A 190 5.19 -19.09 3.69
N ALA A 191 6.23 -19.93 3.71
CA ALA A 191 7.50 -19.67 4.38
C ALA A 191 7.34 -19.05 5.80
N PRO A 192 6.64 -19.70 6.75
CA PRO A 192 6.34 -19.12 8.06
C PRO A 192 7.58 -18.84 8.93
N HIS A 193 8.76 -19.31 8.51
CA HIS A 193 10.06 -19.08 9.14
C HIS A 193 11.05 -18.35 8.22
N GLY A 194 10.60 -17.88 7.05
CA GLY A 194 11.39 -17.08 6.11
C GLY A 194 11.32 -15.58 6.45
N THR A 195 11.92 -14.75 5.59
CA THR A 195 11.78 -13.29 5.71
C THR A 195 10.34 -12.89 5.43
N PRO A 196 9.62 -12.29 6.40
CA PRO A 196 8.22 -11.96 6.23
C PRO A 196 8.00 -10.85 5.21
N GLY A 197 6.84 -10.85 4.54
CA GLY A 197 6.46 -9.82 3.59
C GLY A 197 5.66 -10.35 2.39
N ILE A 198 5.15 -9.43 1.58
CA ILE A 198 4.51 -9.76 0.30
C ILE A 198 5.59 -10.28 -0.66
N LEU A 199 5.35 -11.46 -1.21
CA LEU A 199 6.21 -12.07 -2.22
C LEU A 199 5.70 -11.81 -3.63
N SER A 200 4.38 -11.82 -3.80
CA SER A 200 3.74 -11.51 -5.06
C SER A 200 2.28 -11.10 -4.89
N VAL A 201 1.77 -10.40 -5.90
CA VAL A 201 0.37 -10.02 -6.03
C VAL A 201 -0.12 -10.46 -7.40
N THR A 202 -1.26 -11.17 -7.43
CA THR A 202 -1.90 -11.61 -8.67
C THR A 202 -3.06 -10.68 -9.01
N PHE A 203 -3.11 -10.28 -10.28
CA PHE A 203 -4.11 -9.41 -10.85
C PHE A 203 -4.81 -10.12 -12.02
N GLU A 204 -6.14 -10.15 -12.01
CA GLU A 204 -6.93 -10.54 -13.18
C GLU A 204 -6.99 -9.35 -14.14
N THR A 205 -6.52 -9.55 -15.36
CA THR A 205 -6.52 -8.55 -16.43
C THR A 205 -7.35 -9.05 -17.62
N ALA A 206 -7.59 -8.20 -18.61
CA ALA A 206 -8.22 -8.60 -19.87
C ALA A 206 -7.44 -9.69 -20.63
N SER A 207 -6.14 -9.82 -20.37
CA SER A 207 -5.24 -10.80 -21.00
C SER A 207 -5.03 -12.07 -20.15
N GLY A 208 -5.72 -12.18 -19.01
CA GLY A 208 -5.56 -13.27 -18.04
C GLY A 208 -4.87 -12.83 -16.75
N ALA A 209 -4.58 -13.80 -15.88
CA ALA A 209 -3.94 -13.55 -14.60
C ALA A 209 -2.45 -13.16 -14.78
N VAL A 210 -2.06 -12.04 -14.18
CA VAL A 210 -0.69 -11.51 -14.16
C VAL A 210 -0.22 -11.47 -12.71
N THR A 211 0.92 -12.10 -12.41
CA THR A 211 1.53 -12.06 -11.09
C THR A 211 2.78 -11.20 -11.14
N ILE A 212 2.84 -10.22 -10.24
CA ILE A 212 3.98 -9.31 -10.06
C ILE A 212 4.60 -9.57 -8.70
#